data_AF-D7FQN7-F1
#
_entry.id   AF-D7FQN7-F1
#
_cell.length_a   1.000
_cell.length_b   1.000
_cell.length_c   1.000
_cell.angle_alpha   90.00
_cell.angle_beta   90.00
_cell.angle_gamma   90.00
#
_symmetry.space_group_name_H-M   'P 1'
#
loop_
_entity.id
_entity.type
_entity.pdbx_description
1 polymer ?
#
loop_
_entity_poly.entity_id
_entity_poly.type
_entity_poly.pdbx_seq_one_letter_code
_entity_poly.pdbx_strand_id
1 'polypeptide(L)'
;MCGATFGKTGRHNRSKVCHVPCTRVNCTREKRGAGSSGSNRNASDRMAFPTPVLSGTLGFFFGCLFLLGIMKAGQLSGSLSKDNTGIGFTVVITSAFSMWLLWAMAWFHQWHPLITPEFP
;
A
#
# COMPACT_ATOMS: atom_id res chain seq x y z
N MET A 1 -10.63 -9.65 -17.37
CA MET A 1 -9.86 -10.87 -17.71
C MET A 1 -9.70 -11.72 -16.47
N CYS A 2 -10.67 -12.59 -16.21
CA CYS A 2 -10.59 -13.62 -15.16
C CYS A 2 -10.51 -14.97 -15.87
N GLY A 3 -9.44 -15.71 -15.58
CA GLY A 3 -9.13 -16.99 -16.22
C GLY A 3 -10.10 -18.09 -15.80
N ALA A 4 -10.56 -18.85 -16.80
CA ALA A 4 -11.29 -20.08 -16.62
C ALA A 4 -10.30 -21.24 -16.48
N THR A 5 -10.40 -22.00 -15.38
CA THR A 5 -9.75 -23.31 -15.23
C THR A 5 -10.80 -24.40 -15.40
N PHE A 6 -10.55 -25.24 -16.40
CA PHE A 6 -11.37 -26.35 -16.85
C PHE A 6 -11.01 -27.61 -16.05
N GLY A 7 -12.01 -28.29 -15.48
CA GLY A 7 -11.84 -29.58 -14.80
C GLY A 7 -13.12 -30.42 -14.90
N LYS A 8 -13.09 -31.42 -15.80
CA LYS A 8 -14.16 -32.42 -16.05
C LYS A 8 -14.13 -33.55 -15.03
N THR A 9 -15.28 -33.88 -14.45
CA THR A 9 -15.81 -35.23 -14.07
C THR A 9 -17.03 -34.95 -13.16
N GLY A 10 -18.25 -35.46 -13.31
CA GLY A 10 -18.75 -36.75 -13.80
C GLY A 10 -19.70 -37.30 -12.71
N ARG A 11 -21.02 -37.24 -12.95
CA ARG A 11 -22.15 -37.93 -12.26
C ARG A 11 -22.17 -37.97 -10.71
N HIS A 12 -23.22 -37.42 -10.09
CA HIS A 12 -24.33 -38.24 -9.55
C HIS A 12 -25.41 -37.36 -8.88
N ASN A 13 -26.64 -37.72 -9.21
CA ASN A 13 -27.90 -37.40 -8.58
C ASN A 13 -27.86 -37.38 -7.02
N ARG A 14 -28.26 -36.27 -6.40
CA ARG A 14 -29.17 -36.25 -5.24
C ARG A 14 -29.54 -34.83 -4.82
N SER A 15 -30.83 -34.53 -5.00
CA SER A 15 -31.56 -33.57 -4.18
C SER A 15 -31.25 -33.79 -2.69
N LYS A 16 -30.98 -32.70 -1.96
CA LYS A 16 -31.33 -32.53 -0.55
C LYS A 16 -31.18 -31.06 -0.16
N VAL A 17 -32.31 -30.36 -0.24
CA VAL A 17 -32.62 -29.24 0.63
C VAL A 17 -32.51 -29.77 2.07
N CYS A 18 -31.56 -29.24 2.84
CA CYS A 18 -31.57 -29.33 4.29
C CYS A 18 -31.27 -27.94 4.86
N HIS A 19 -32.35 -27.21 5.13
CA HIS A 19 -32.46 -26.28 6.25
C HIS A 19 -32.08 -27.01 7.54
N VAL A 20 -31.07 -26.54 8.27
CA VAL A 20 -30.91 -26.81 9.71
C VAL A 20 -29.99 -25.73 10.34
N PRO A 21 -30.02 -25.50 11.67
CA PRO A 21 -30.73 -24.36 12.24
C PRO A 21 -29.85 -23.52 13.17
N CYS A 22 -30.33 -22.33 13.49
CA CYS A 22 -29.85 -21.57 14.63
C CYS A 22 -30.19 -22.33 15.92
N THR A 23 -29.22 -22.96 16.62
CA THR A 23 -29.38 -23.25 18.06
C THR A 23 -28.08 -23.52 18.82
N ARG A 24 -28.02 -22.89 19.99
CA ARG A 24 -27.39 -23.29 21.26
C ARG A 24 -25.87 -23.24 21.42
N VAL A 25 -25.47 -22.18 22.14
CA VAL A 25 -24.90 -22.23 23.50
C VAL A 25 -23.89 -23.33 23.75
N ASN A 26 -22.61 -22.95 23.81
CA ASN A 26 -21.66 -23.55 24.74
C ASN A 26 -20.86 -22.45 25.44
N CYS A 27 -21.29 -22.12 26.65
CA CYS A 27 -20.49 -21.40 27.64
C CYS A 27 -19.45 -22.36 28.21
N THR A 28 -18.21 -22.32 27.70
CA THR A 28 -17.05 -22.88 28.39
C THR A 28 -16.23 -21.76 29.01
N ARG A 29 -16.48 -21.60 30.31
CA ARG A 29 -15.63 -21.06 31.38
C ARG A 29 -14.11 -21.11 31.06
N GLU A 30 -13.52 -19.98 30.69
CA GLU A 30 -12.06 -19.80 30.71
C GLU A 30 -11.65 -18.91 31.89
N LYS A 31 -10.76 -19.44 32.72
CA LYS A 31 -10.29 -18.83 33.96
C LYS A 31 -9.35 -17.66 33.67
N ARG A 32 -9.46 -16.66 34.54
CA ARG A 32 -8.56 -15.51 34.75
C ARG A 32 -7.08 -15.86 34.53
N GLY A 33 -6.47 -15.18 33.56
CA GLY A 33 -5.04 -14.88 33.51
C GLY A 33 -4.88 -13.37 33.41
N ALA A 34 -4.33 -12.77 34.45
CA ALA A 34 -3.99 -11.35 34.49
C ALA A 34 -2.87 -11.07 33.48
N GLY A 35 -3.17 -10.21 32.50
CA GLY A 35 -2.21 -9.64 31.58
C GLY A 35 -2.45 -8.14 31.50
N SER A 36 -1.82 -7.41 32.42
CA SER A 36 -1.69 -5.97 32.35
C SER A 36 -0.89 -5.60 31.12
N SER A 37 -1.50 -4.87 30.18
CA SER A 37 -0.77 -4.03 29.23
C SER A 37 -1.70 -2.89 28.85
N GLY A 38 -1.43 -1.73 29.45
CA GLY A 38 -2.06 -0.47 29.12
C GLY A 38 -1.91 -0.19 27.64
N SER A 39 -2.97 -0.45 26.89
CA SER A 39 -3.14 0.05 25.52
C SER A 39 -3.40 1.55 25.66
N ASN A 40 -2.35 2.34 25.44
CA ASN A 40 -2.41 3.79 25.32
C ASN A 40 -3.53 4.17 24.35
N ARG A 41 -4.69 4.58 24.89
CA ARG A 41 -5.75 5.27 24.15
C ARG A 41 -5.33 6.70 23.88
N ASN A 42 -4.14 6.88 23.31
CA ASN A 42 -3.85 8.04 22.48
C ASN A 42 -4.29 7.67 21.07
N ALA A 43 -5.57 7.29 20.95
CA ALA A 43 -6.36 7.48 19.75
C ALA A 43 -6.56 8.99 19.61
N SER A 44 -5.44 9.69 19.45
CA SER A 44 -5.40 11.03 18.91
C SER A 44 -6.13 10.91 17.58
N ASP A 45 -7.24 11.62 17.48
CA ASP A 45 -8.06 11.81 16.30
C ASP A 45 -7.18 11.97 15.07
N ARG A 46 -6.80 10.83 14.48
CA ARG A 46 -6.07 10.83 13.24
C ARG A 46 -7.10 11.24 12.23
N MET A 47 -7.02 12.48 11.76
CA MET A 47 -7.30 12.76 10.36
C MET A 47 -6.62 11.63 9.60
N ALA A 48 -7.41 10.64 9.18
CA ALA A 48 -6.93 9.42 8.59
C ALA A 48 -6.44 9.79 7.20
N PHE A 49 -5.24 10.35 7.15
CA PHE A 49 -4.57 10.66 5.90
C PHE A 49 -4.59 9.38 5.07
N PRO A 50 -4.98 9.46 3.78
CA PRO A 50 -4.99 8.30 2.92
C PRO A 50 -3.60 7.67 2.97
N THR A 51 -3.53 6.50 3.60
CA THR A 51 -2.33 5.66 3.72
C THR A 51 -1.53 5.53 2.42
N PRO A 52 -2.15 5.43 1.22
CA PRO A 52 -1.38 5.39 -0.03
C PRO A 52 -0.62 6.68 -0.34
N VAL A 53 -1.18 7.86 -0.02
CA VAL A 53 -0.50 9.14 -0.24
C VAL A 53 0.73 9.26 0.66
N LEU A 54 0.58 8.89 1.93
CA LEU A 54 1.67 8.91 2.90
C LEU A 54 2.78 7.92 2.51
N SER A 55 2.40 6.69 2.17
CA SER A 55 3.35 5.65 1.79
C SER A 55 4.11 6.00 0.51
N GLY A 56 3.42 6.48 -0.53
CA GLY A 56 4.09 6.85 -1.78
C GLY A 56 4.99 8.08 -1.64
N THR A 57 4.56 9.10 -0.89
CA THR A 57 5.40 10.29 -0.62
C THR A 57 6.68 9.92 0.13
N LEU A 58 6.60 9.05 1.13
CA LEU A 58 7.78 8.53 1.82
C LEU A 58 8.68 7.73 0.85
N GLY A 59 8.11 6.89 -0.01
CA GLY A 59 8.84 6.14 -1.01
C GLY A 59 9.66 7.03 -1.95
N PHE A 60 9.05 8.06 -2.53
CA PHE A 60 9.74 9.02 -3.40
C PHE A 60 10.79 9.83 -2.64
N PHE A 61 10.52 10.20 -1.38
CA PHE A 61 11.48 10.92 -0.54
C PHE A 61 12.74 10.09 -0.27
N PHE A 62 12.59 8.84 0.17
CA PHE A 62 13.73 7.95 0.40
C PHE A 62 14.46 7.58 -0.89
N GLY A 63 13.73 7.39 -1.99
CA GLY A 63 14.33 7.17 -3.31
C GLY A 63 15.19 8.36 -3.76
N CYS A 64 14.72 9.59 -3.54
CA CYS A 64 15.49 10.80 -3.82
C CYS A 64 16.76 10.87 -2.95
N LEU A 65 16.63 10.68 -1.62
CA LEU A 65 17.79 10.66 -0.72
C LEU A 65 18.83 9.59 -1.10
N PHE A 66 18.38 8.42 -1.54
CA PHE A 66 19.26 7.35 -1.98
C PHE A 66 20.07 7.76 -3.23
N LEU A 67 19.43 8.35 -4.24
CA LEU A 67 20.11 8.85 -5.44
C LEU A 67 21.12 9.96 -5.12
N LEU A 68 20.77 10.87 -4.22
CA LEU A 68 21.66 11.92 -3.73
C LEU A 68 22.88 11.32 -3.00
N GLY A 69 22.66 10.25 -2.23
CA GLY A 69 23.71 9.50 -1.53
C GLY A 69 24.70 8.85 -2.51
N ILE A 70 24.20 8.20 -3.56
CA ILE A 70 25.05 7.60 -4.62
C ILE A 70 25.88 8.69 -5.30
N MET A 71 25.29 9.84 -5.62
CA MET A 71 26.03 10.96 -6.22
C MET A 71 27.16 11.45 -5.32
N LYS A 72 26.92 11.59 -4.00
CA LYS A 72 27.98 11.94 -3.05
C LYS A 72 29.05 10.86 -2.94
N ALA A 73 28.68 9.59 -2.93
CA ALA A 73 29.65 8.50 -2.97
C ALA A 73 30.53 8.54 -4.23
N GLY A 74 29.94 8.87 -5.39
CA GLY A 74 30.65 9.08 -6.65
C GLY A 74 31.62 10.27 -6.61
N GLN A 75 31.29 11.34 -5.88
CA GLN A 75 32.23 12.45 -5.64
C GLN A 75 33.42 12.00 -4.80
N LEU A 76 33.17 11.28 -3.71
CA LEU A 76 34.24 10.79 -2.81
C LEU A 76 35.17 9.80 -3.51
N SER A 77 34.64 8.99 -4.42
CA SER A 77 35.42 8.04 -5.22
C SER A 77 36.30 8.72 -6.28
N GLY A 78 36.23 10.05 -6.44
CA GLY A 78 37.03 10.79 -7.42
C GLY A 78 36.61 10.59 -8.88
N SER A 79 35.54 9.85 -9.14
CA SER A 79 35.08 9.55 -10.50
C SER A 79 34.32 10.71 -11.15
N LEU A 80 33.98 11.76 -10.40
CA LEU A 80 33.05 12.81 -10.83
C LEU A 80 33.58 14.21 -10.48
N SER A 81 33.73 15.06 -11.49
CA SER A 81 34.11 16.47 -11.31
C SER A 81 33.02 17.23 -10.53
N LYS A 82 33.45 18.23 -9.75
CA LYS A 82 32.60 19.02 -8.86
C LYS A 82 31.49 19.76 -9.63
N ASP A 83 31.79 20.23 -10.84
CA ASP A 83 30.85 20.97 -11.70
C ASP A 83 29.74 20.06 -12.23
N ASN A 84 30.09 18.87 -12.71
CA ASN A 84 29.13 17.88 -13.19
C ASN A 84 28.21 17.39 -12.07
N THR A 85 28.73 17.35 -10.84
CA THR A 85 27.93 16.93 -9.71
C THR A 85 26.87 17.97 -9.33
N GLY A 86 27.19 19.27 -9.37
CA GLY A 86 26.22 20.32 -9.08
C GLY A 86 25.01 20.29 -10.04
N ILE A 87 25.29 20.06 -11.32
CA ILE A 87 24.25 19.87 -12.34
C ILE A 87 23.42 18.62 -12.05
N GLY A 88 24.09 17.49 -11.77
CA GLY A 88 23.39 16.24 -11.47
C GLY A 88 22.48 16.34 -10.24
N PHE A 89 22.89 17.05 -9.19
CA PHE A 89 22.04 17.32 -8.02
C PHE A 89 20.74 18.03 -8.41
N THR A 90 20.84 19.06 -9.22
CA THR A 90 19.69 19.86 -9.66
C THR A 90 18.74 19.03 -10.53
N VAL A 91 19.29 18.23 -11.45
CA VAL A 91 18.50 17.35 -12.33
C VAL A 91 17.81 16.25 -11.55
N VAL A 92 18.47 15.63 -10.57
CA VAL A 92 17.89 14.58 -9.72
C VAL A 92 16.74 15.13 -8.88
N ILE A 93 16.90 16.30 -8.26
CA ILE A 93 15.85 16.92 -7.45
C ILE A 93 14.65 17.31 -8.33
N THR A 94 14.89 17.96 -9.47
CA THR A 94 13.82 18.42 -10.37
C THR A 94 13.05 17.25 -10.96
N SER A 95 13.75 16.19 -11.39
CA SER A 95 13.12 14.99 -11.94
C SER A 95 12.35 14.21 -10.87
N ALA A 96 12.90 14.00 -9.68
CA ALA A 96 12.20 13.34 -8.58
C ALA A 96 10.94 14.11 -8.15
N PHE A 97 11.02 15.44 -8.09
CA PHE A 97 9.87 16.28 -7.74
C PHE A 97 8.78 16.26 -8.81
N SER A 98 9.15 16.36 -10.09
CA SER A 98 8.17 16.29 -11.19
C SER A 98 7.52 14.91 -11.31
N MET A 99 8.28 13.84 -11.09
CA MET A 99 7.78 12.47 -11.06
C MET A 99 6.84 12.22 -9.85
N TRP A 100 7.15 12.80 -8.68
CA TRP A 100 6.26 12.78 -7.52
C TRP A 100 4.96 13.56 -7.77
N LEU A 101 5.04 14.76 -8.37
CA LEU A 101 3.85 15.55 -8.73
C LEU A 101 2.94 14.79 -9.71
N LEU A 102 3.52 14.18 -10.74
CA LEU A 102 2.76 13.40 -11.71
C LEU A 102 2.03 12.23 -11.03
N TRP A 103 2.73 11.51 -10.14
CA TRP A 103 2.14 10.42 -9.37
C TRP A 103 1.01 10.91 -8.43
N ALA A 104 1.24 12.02 -7.71
CA ALA A 104 0.25 12.59 -6.81
C ALA A 104 -1.00 13.05 -7.57
N MET A 105 -0.85 13.68 -8.74
CA MET A 105 -1.96 14.10 -9.60
C MET A 105 -2.77 12.90 -10.11
N ALA A 106 -2.09 11.83 -10.54
CA ALA A 106 -2.77 10.59 -10.93
C ALA A 106 -3.56 9.99 -9.77
N TRP A 107 -3.03 10.06 -8.55
CA TRP A 107 -3.73 9.60 -7.36
C TRP A 107 -4.97 10.45 -7.04
N PHE A 108 -4.86 11.77 -7.11
CA PHE A 108 -5.99 12.67 -6.89
C PHE A 108 -7.12 12.47 -7.90
N HIS A 109 -6.80 12.15 -9.16
CA HIS A 109 -7.80 11.85 -10.18
C HIS A 109 -8.66 10.60 -9.84
N GLN A 110 -8.10 9.66 -9.06
CA GLN A 110 -8.80 8.45 -8.63
C GLN A 110 -9.55 8.61 -7.31
N TRP A 111 -9.35 9.71 -6.58
CA TRP A 111 -9.92 9.86 -5.23
C TRP A 111 -11.43 10.13 -5.25
N HIS A 112 -11.92 10.83 -6.28
CA HIS A 112 -13.35 11.03 -6.54
C HIS A 112 -13.69 10.72 -8.00
N PRO A 113 -13.87 9.43 -8.37
CA PRO A 113 -14.27 9.08 -9.72
C PRO A 113 -15.74 9.47 -9.93
N LEU A 114 -16.00 10.39 -10.87
CA LEU A 114 -17.37 10.73 -11.30
C LEU A 114 -17.93 9.72 -12.31
N ILE A 115 -17.07 8.91 -12.91
CA ILE A 115 -17.42 7.96 -13.97
C ILE A 115 -16.98 6.58 -13.51
N THR A 116 -17.95 5.69 -13.29
CA THR A 116 -17.70 4.28 -13.04
C THR A 116 -17.68 3.52 -14.36
N PRO A 117 -16.76 2.57 -14.56
CA PRO A 117 -16.74 1.78 -15.79
C PRO A 117 -18.04 0.98 -15.90
N GLU A 118 -18.72 1.12 -17.04
CA GLU A 118 -19.89 0.31 -17.37
C GLU A 118 -19.41 -0.99 -18.03
N PHE A 119 -19.72 -2.12 -17.40
CA PHE A 119 -19.43 -3.43 -17.97
C PHE A 119 -20.47 -3.75 -19.06
N PRO A 120 -20.06 -4.29 -20.22
CA PRO A 120 -21.00 -4.90 -21.17
C PRO A 120 -21.56 -6.23 -20.64
#